data_AF-D3B1F4-F1
#
_entry.id   AF-D3B1F4-F1
#
_cell.length_a   1.000
_cell.length_b   1.000
_cell.length_c   1.000
_cell.angle_alpha   90.00
_cell.angle_beta   90.00
_cell.angle_gamma   90.00
#
_symmetry.space_group_name_H-M   'P 1'
#
loop_
_entity.id
_entity.type
_entity.pdbx_description
1 polymer ?
#
loop_
_entity_poly.entity_id
_entity_poly.type
_entity_poly.pdbx_seq_one_letter_code
_entity_poly.pdbx_strand_id
1 'polypeptide(L)'
;MDKSLLFKILNNKPLRMLIGKYINASKKEVRRYRLTKAMAAVGLRIRSDSRLCAQYIDGTLGEEWTIDEIVQEMAKLRYYFKFCGLRSTIKKIKKERDDKINEKRDWNFMYGSRWSYEPRDHHYEFSDSDNDNDSDDSDDYYFKEDSDEMLE
;
A
#
# COMPACT_ATOMS: atom_id res chain seq x y z
N MET A 1 -17.17 -23.56 32.81
CA MET A 1 -17.94 -22.73 31.86
C MET A 1 -19.11 -23.55 31.35
N ASP A 2 -20.31 -23.02 31.50
CA ASP A 2 -21.54 -23.72 31.13
C ASP A 2 -21.69 -23.81 29.61
N LYS A 3 -21.76 -25.03 29.05
CA LYS A 3 -21.81 -25.26 27.58
C LYS A 3 -23.04 -24.63 26.93
N SER A 4 -24.12 -24.49 27.71
CA SER A 4 -25.39 -23.83 27.35
C SER A 4 -25.22 -22.34 27.02
N LEU A 5 -24.40 -21.62 27.79
CA LEU A 5 -24.14 -20.19 27.57
C LEU A 5 -23.31 -19.94 26.31
N LEU A 6 -22.29 -20.78 26.09
CA LEU A 6 -21.45 -20.74 24.88
C LEU A 6 -22.27 -20.94 23.61
N PHE A 7 -23.23 -21.87 23.62
CA PHE A 7 -24.09 -22.14 22.46
C PHE A 7 -25.04 -20.98 22.15
N LYS A 8 -25.59 -20.30 23.17
CA LYS A 8 -26.44 -19.10 22.99
C LYS A 8 -25.65 -17.91 22.45
N ILE A 9 -24.41 -17.72 22.91
CA ILE A 9 -23.52 -16.65 22.44
C ILE A 9 -23.09 -16.89 20.98
N LEU A 10 -22.77 -18.12 20.60
CA LEU A 10 -22.34 -18.48 19.23
C LEU A 10 -23.47 -18.36 18.19
N ASN A 11 -24.74 -18.53 18.59
CA ASN A 11 -25.90 -18.37 17.72
C ASN A 11 -26.31 -16.90 17.50
N ASN A 12 -25.73 -15.96 18.24
CA ASN A 12 -26.04 -14.54 18.11
C ASN A 12 -25.06 -13.86 17.14
N LYS A 13 -25.51 -13.56 15.92
CA LYS A 13 -24.70 -13.00 14.81
C LYS A 13 -23.76 -11.84 15.21
N PRO A 14 -24.20 -10.79 15.94
CA PRO A 14 -23.31 -9.69 16.35
C PRO A 14 -22.20 -10.13 17.30
N LEU A 15 -22.49 -11.02 18.26
CA LEU A 15 -21.50 -11.51 19.23
C LEU A 15 -20.47 -12.41 18.56
N ARG A 16 -20.89 -13.25 17.60
CA ARG A 16 -19.97 -14.08 16.79
C ARG A 16 -18.97 -13.23 16.00
N MET A 17 -19.39 -12.10 15.43
CA MET A 17 -18.48 -11.16 14.75
C MET A 17 -17.47 -10.54 15.71
N LEU A 18 -17.91 -10.10 16.89
CA LEU A 18 -17.03 -9.47 17.89
C LEU A 18 -15.97 -10.45 18.40
N ILE A 19 -16.37 -11.69 18.68
CA ILE A 19 -15.44 -12.76 19.10
C ILE A 19 -14.44 -13.07 17.99
N GLY A 20 -14.88 -13.16 16.73
CA GLY A 20 -13.99 -13.35 15.59
C GLY A 20 -12.95 -12.22 15.44
N LYS A 21 -13.39 -10.96 15.56
CA LYS A 21 -12.50 -9.78 15.55
C LYS A 21 -11.47 -9.84 16.69
N TYR A 22 -11.90 -10.18 17.89
CA TYR A 22 -11.02 -10.27 19.06
C TYR A 22 -9.96 -11.39 18.94
N ILE A 23 -10.36 -12.57 18.46
CA ILE A 23 -9.43 -13.69 18.20
C ILE A 23 -8.41 -13.30 17.13
N ASN A 24 -8.84 -12.61 16.09
CA ASN A 24 -7.94 -12.16 15.02
C ASN A 24 -6.97 -11.06 15.49
N ALA A 25 -7.44 -10.12 16.33
CA ALA A 25 -6.58 -9.12 16.95
C ALA A 25 -5.49 -9.77 17.82
N SER A 26 -5.85 -10.78 18.62
CA SER A 26 -4.90 -11.55 19.42
C SER A 26 -3.85 -12.28 18.55
N LYS A 27 -4.26 -12.90 17.44
CA LYS A 27 -3.32 -13.54 16.50
C LYS A 27 -2.37 -12.53 15.86
N LYS A 28 -2.88 -11.37 15.47
CA LYS A 28 -2.10 -10.27 14.87
C LYS A 28 -1.03 -9.77 15.84
N GLU A 29 -1.38 -9.57 17.11
CA GLU A 29 -0.43 -9.17 18.16
C GLU A 29 0.65 -10.22 18.39
N VAL A 30 0.32 -11.51 18.41
CA VAL A 30 1.30 -12.59 18.56
C VAL A 30 2.28 -12.60 17.38
N ARG A 31 1.80 -12.47 16.14
CA ARG A 31 2.67 -12.37 14.96
C ARG A 31 3.58 -11.15 15.02
N ARG A 32 3.03 -9.99 15.37
CA ARG A 32 3.78 -8.75 15.54
C ARG A 32 4.87 -8.89 16.60
N TYR A 33 4.56 -9.48 17.75
CA TYR A 33 5.53 -9.71 18.82
C TYR A 33 6.67 -10.63 18.38
N ARG A 34 6.35 -11.75 17.72
CA ARG A 34 7.35 -12.70 17.19
C ARG A 34 8.29 -12.04 16.18
N LEU A 35 7.72 -11.30 15.21
CA LEU A 35 8.50 -10.57 14.22
C LEU A 35 9.38 -9.50 14.89
N THR A 36 8.83 -8.75 15.85
CA THR A 36 9.58 -7.71 16.57
C THR A 36 10.79 -8.30 17.29
N LYS A 37 10.59 -9.43 17.98
CA LYS A 37 11.66 -10.13 18.71
C LYS A 37 12.75 -10.64 17.76
N ALA A 38 12.37 -11.24 16.64
CA ALA A 38 13.32 -11.75 15.65
C ALA A 38 14.11 -10.62 14.98
N MET A 39 13.46 -9.51 14.62
CA MET A 39 14.16 -8.33 14.09
C MET A 39 15.09 -7.69 15.11
N ALA A 40 14.65 -7.58 16.37
CA ALA A 40 15.47 -7.02 17.45
C ALA A 40 16.75 -7.83 17.70
N ALA A 41 16.71 -9.16 17.54
CA ALA A 41 17.88 -10.01 17.65
C ALA A 41 18.99 -9.68 16.63
N VAL A 42 18.61 -9.11 15.48
CA VAL A 42 19.54 -8.68 14.40
C VAL A 42 19.78 -7.16 14.44
N GLY A 43 19.31 -6.46 15.49
CA GLY A 43 19.44 -5.01 15.62
C GLY A 43 18.64 -4.24 14.55
N LEU A 44 17.52 -4.81 14.10
CA LEU A 44 16.56 -4.19 13.20
C LEU A 44 15.28 -3.81 13.94
N ARG A 45 14.57 -2.81 13.41
CA ARG A 45 13.23 -2.42 13.88
C ARG A 45 12.23 -2.66 12.76
N ILE A 46 11.00 -3.02 13.12
CA ILE A 46 9.90 -3.08 12.16
C ILE A 46 9.64 -1.68 11.63
N ARG A 47 9.67 -1.53 10.31
CA ARG A 47 9.25 -0.29 9.65
C ARG A 47 7.76 -0.36 9.31
N SER A 48 7.06 0.74 9.51
CA SER A 48 5.62 0.87 9.19
C SER A 48 5.35 0.81 7.68
N ASP A 49 6.31 1.21 6.85
CA ASP A 49 6.18 1.24 5.39
C ASP A 49 6.57 -0.09 4.70
N SER A 50 6.98 -1.11 5.47
CA SER A 50 7.31 -2.42 4.90
C SER A 50 6.05 -3.25 4.66
N ARG A 51 5.65 -3.35 3.38
CA ARG A 51 4.54 -4.22 2.94
C ARG A 51 4.73 -5.67 3.37
N LEU A 52 5.97 -6.18 3.31
CA LEU A 52 6.30 -7.55 3.73
C LEU A 52 6.01 -7.78 5.22
N CYS A 53 6.42 -6.84 6.08
CA CYS A 53 6.13 -6.91 7.51
C CYS A 53 4.64 -6.78 7.81
N ALA A 54 3.94 -5.87 7.12
CA ALA A 54 2.50 -5.69 7.25
C ALA A 54 1.73 -6.96 6.88
N GLN A 55 2.03 -7.55 5.73
CA GLN A 55 1.41 -8.79 5.26
C GLN A 55 1.65 -9.97 6.20
N TYR A 56 2.85 -10.08 6.79
CA TYR A 56 3.13 -11.11 7.79
C TYR A 56 2.27 -10.92 9.06
N ILE A 57 2.17 -9.69 9.55
CA ILE A 57 1.40 -9.37 10.75
C ILE A 57 -0.09 -9.65 10.52
N ASP A 58 -0.62 -9.22 9.37
CA ASP A 58 -2.01 -9.46 8.99
C ASP A 58 -2.29 -10.94 8.67
N GLY A 59 -1.24 -11.71 8.35
CA GLY A 59 -1.33 -13.13 7.99
C GLY A 59 -1.88 -13.33 6.59
N THR A 60 -1.70 -12.34 5.71
CA THR A 60 -1.99 -12.42 4.28
C THR A 60 -0.77 -12.84 3.47
N LEU A 61 0.40 -12.93 4.12
CA LEU A 61 1.60 -13.48 3.53
C LEU A 61 1.45 -15.01 3.37
N GLY A 62 1.92 -15.54 2.24
CA GLY A 62 1.85 -16.97 1.92
C GLY A 62 2.51 -17.84 3.00
N GLU A 63 2.01 -19.07 3.16
CA GLU A 63 2.51 -20.01 4.16
C GLU A 63 3.96 -20.41 3.94
N GLU A 64 4.51 -20.21 2.73
CA GLU A 64 5.92 -20.46 2.45
C GLU A 64 6.88 -19.50 3.19
N TRP A 65 6.40 -18.36 3.69
CA TRP A 65 7.28 -17.35 4.30
C TRP A 65 7.51 -17.60 5.79
N THR A 66 8.75 -17.89 6.13
CA THR A 66 9.21 -18.00 7.51
C THR A 66 9.64 -16.65 8.09
N ILE A 67 9.66 -16.56 9.42
CA ILE A 67 10.12 -15.34 10.12
C ILE A 67 11.58 -15.04 9.75
N ASP A 68 12.41 -16.07 9.65
CA ASP A 68 13.84 -15.92 9.40
C ASP A 68 14.10 -15.36 8.00
N GLU A 69 13.35 -15.82 6.99
CA GLU A 69 13.41 -15.28 5.62
C GLU A 69 13.00 -13.81 5.58
N ILE A 70 11.93 -13.43 6.28
CA ILE A 70 11.49 -12.03 6.37
C ILE A 70 12.59 -11.18 7.00
N VAL A 71 13.20 -11.64 8.10
CA VAL A 71 14.28 -10.93 8.77
C VAL A 71 15.51 -10.81 7.84
N GLN A 72 15.84 -11.87 7.10
CA GLN A 72 16.94 -11.87 6.15
C GLN A 72 16.71 -10.89 5.00
N GLU A 73 15.51 -10.84 4.43
CA GLU A 73 15.16 -9.86 3.39
C GLU A 73 15.21 -8.43 3.92
N MET A 74 14.72 -8.19 5.13
CA MET A 74 14.82 -6.87 5.77
C MET A 74 16.28 -6.46 6.03
N ALA A 75 17.16 -7.41 6.37
CA ALA A 75 18.58 -7.17 6.52
C ALA A 75 19.25 -6.82 5.17
N LYS A 76 18.93 -7.55 4.09
CA LYS A 76 19.40 -7.24 2.73
C LYS A 76 18.96 -5.84 2.31
N LEU A 77 17.70 -5.48 2.51
CA LEU A 77 17.19 -4.14 2.19
C LEU A 77 17.92 -3.03 2.95
N ARG A 78 18.20 -3.23 4.26
CA ARG A 78 19.02 -2.27 5.02
C ARG A 78 20.41 -2.10 4.42
N TYR A 79 21.03 -3.21 4.01
CA TYR A 79 22.34 -3.17 3.37
C TYR A 79 22.31 -2.36 2.07
N TYR A 80 21.36 -2.63 1.17
CA TYR A 80 21.21 -1.89 -0.09
C TYR A 80 20.94 -0.39 0.13
N PHE A 81 20.09 -0.05 1.10
CA PHE A 81 19.81 1.35 1.44
C PHE A 81 21.03 2.08 2.00
N LYS A 82 21.82 1.42 2.85
CA LYS A 82 22.95 2.05 3.54
C LYS A 82 24.21 2.11 2.70
N PHE A 83 24.50 1.07 1.93
CA PHE A 83 25.80 0.90 1.27
C PHE A 83 25.74 1.01 -0.26
N CYS A 84 24.63 0.61 -0.89
CA CYS A 84 24.52 0.61 -2.37
C CYS A 84 23.91 1.89 -2.95
N GLY A 85 23.69 2.93 -2.13
CA GLY A 85 23.17 4.20 -2.61
C GLY A 85 21.72 4.14 -3.12
N LEU A 86 20.97 3.06 -2.85
CA LEU A 86 19.60 2.84 -3.34
C LEU A 86 18.67 4.03 -3.07
N ARG A 87 18.89 4.75 -1.96
CA ARG A 87 18.16 5.97 -1.60
C ARG A 87 18.28 7.07 -2.67
N SER A 88 19.47 7.25 -3.23
CA SER A 88 19.71 8.24 -4.28
C SER A 88 19.04 7.83 -5.59
N THR A 89 19.08 6.55 -5.94
CA THR A 89 18.44 5.98 -7.12
C THR A 89 16.91 6.12 -7.03
N ILE A 90 16.31 5.79 -5.89
CA ILE A 90 14.87 5.96 -5.66
C ILE A 90 14.46 7.44 -5.80
N LYS A 91 15.27 8.36 -5.27
CA LYS A 91 15.00 9.81 -5.39
C LYS A 91 15.02 10.27 -6.85
N LYS A 92 15.97 9.78 -7.65
CA LYS A 92 16.04 10.07 -9.10
C LYS A 92 14.83 9.54 -9.84
N ILE A 93 14.47 8.28 -9.63
CA ILE A 93 13.31 7.65 -10.27
C ILE A 93 12.00 8.38 -9.91
N LYS A 94 11.84 8.79 -8.65
CA LYS A 94 10.68 9.60 -8.23
C LYS A 94 10.63 10.93 -8.98
N LYS A 95 11.76 11.66 -8.98
CA LYS A 95 11.85 12.94 -9.70
C LYS A 95 11.53 12.77 -11.19
N GLU A 96 12.09 11.77 -11.86
CA GLU A 96 11.81 11.51 -13.28
C GLU A 96 10.34 11.16 -13.53
N ARG A 97 9.67 10.48 -12.61
CA ARG A 97 8.24 10.19 -12.70
C ARG A 97 7.42 11.46 -12.55
N ASP A 98 7.73 12.27 -11.54
CA ASP A 98 7.04 13.53 -11.25
C ASP A 98 7.23 14.52 -12.39
N ASP A 99 8.44 14.63 -12.94
CA ASP A 99 8.78 15.45 -14.10
C ASP A 99 7.96 15.03 -15.34
N LYS A 100 7.81 13.72 -15.60
CA LYS A 100 6.97 13.21 -16.70
C LYS A 100 5.48 13.48 -16.50
N ILE A 101 4.98 13.39 -15.27
CA ILE A 101 3.59 13.72 -14.96
C ILE A 101 3.36 15.22 -15.16
N ASN A 102 4.29 16.05 -14.71
CA ASN A 102 4.21 17.50 -14.87
C ASN A 102 4.30 17.89 -16.35
N GLU A 103 5.20 17.27 -17.11
CA GLU A 103 5.30 17.46 -18.56
C GLU A 103 3.97 17.11 -19.25
N LYS A 104 3.35 15.96 -18.94
CA LYS A 104 2.01 15.61 -19.48
C LYS A 104 0.93 16.62 -19.11
N ARG A 105 0.96 17.15 -17.87
CA ARG A 105 0.04 18.22 -17.43
C ARG A 105 0.26 19.51 -18.20
N ASP A 106 1.51 19.90 -18.41
CA ASP A 106 1.88 21.08 -19.19
C ASP A 106 1.49 20.94 -20.68
N TRP A 107 1.68 19.75 -21.27
CA TRP A 107 1.19 19.46 -22.63
C TRP A 107 -0.34 19.52 -22.72
N ASN A 108 -1.07 18.97 -21.74
CA ASN A 108 -2.52 19.08 -21.67
C ASN A 108 -2.98 20.54 -21.50
N PHE A 109 -2.25 21.36 -20.76
CA PHE A 109 -2.55 22.78 -20.60
C PHE A 109 -2.24 23.58 -21.89
N MET A 110 -1.12 23.31 -22.56
CA MET A 110 -0.73 24.02 -23.79
C MET A 110 -1.55 23.63 -25.02
N TYR A 111 -1.93 22.35 -25.16
CA TYR A 111 -2.57 21.83 -26.38
C TYR A 111 -4.01 21.34 -26.15
N GLY A 112 -4.41 21.04 -24.91
CA GLY A 112 -5.78 20.61 -24.58
C GLY A 112 -6.81 21.76 -24.53
N SER A 113 -6.38 23.02 -24.41
CA SER A 113 -7.30 24.17 -24.36
C SER A 113 -7.44 24.94 -25.69
N ARG A 114 -6.77 24.52 -26.77
CA ARG A 114 -6.76 25.28 -28.04
C ARG A 114 -7.10 24.49 -29.30
N TRP A 115 -7.56 23.25 -29.17
CA TRP A 115 -8.05 22.48 -30.31
C TRP A 115 -9.45 21.93 -30.06
N SER A 116 -10.39 22.81 -29.71
CA SER A 116 -11.75 22.67 -30.21
C SER A 116 -11.75 23.14 -31.66
N TYR A 117 -11.15 22.34 -32.56
CA TYR A 117 -11.36 22.49 -33.99
C TYR A 117 -12.81 22.06 -34.22
N GLU A 118 -13.75 23.00 -34.17
CA GLU A 118 -15.11 22.77 -34.66
C GLU A 118 -14.97 22.36 -36.13
N PRO A 119 -15.30 21.10 -36.50
CA PRO A 119 -15.32 20.72 -37.89
C PRO A 119 -16.45 21.51 -38.54
N ARG A 120 -16.13 22.41 -39.48
CA ARG A 120 -17.13 22.84 -40.46
C ARG A 120 -17.50 21.61 -41.27
N ASP A 121 -18.71 21.13 -41.01
CA ASP A 121 -19.53 20.18 -41.78
C ASP A 121 -18.92 19.77 -43.12
N HIS A 122 -18.12 18.71 -43.09
CA HIS A 122 -17.98 17.82 -44.23
C HIS A 122 -18.43 16.45 -43.78
N HIS A 123 -19.70 16.16 -44.12
CA HIS A 123 -20.31 14.85 -44.01
C HIS A 123 -19.39 13.78 -44.61
N TYR A 124 -18.87 12.90 -43.75
CA TYR A 124 -18.43 11.59 -44.17
C TYR A 124 -19.01 10.58 -43.20
N GLU A 125 -20.03 9.86 -43.67
CA GLU A 125 -20.60 8.72 -42.96
C GLU A 125 -19.57 7.59 -42.94
N PHE A 126 -19.09 7.24 -41.75
CA PHE A 126 -18.44 5.95 -41.54
C PHE A 126 -18.81 5.41 -40.15
N SER A 127 -19.23 4.15 -40.17
CA SER A 127 -19.92 3.37 -39.16
C SER A 127 -19.08 2.98 -37.94
N ASP A 128 -19.78 2.92 -36.79
CA ASP A 128 -19.63 2.06 -35.61
C ASP A 128 -18.25 1.44 -35.29
N SER A 129 -17.69 1.74 -34.12
CA SER A 129 -17.63 0.80 -32.98
C SER A 129 -16.81 1.34 -31.79
N ASP A 130 -17.38 1.15 -30.61
CA ASP A 130 -16.77 0.93 -29.29
C ASP A 130 -16.09 2.10 -28.55
N ASN A 131 -16.86 2.61 -27.58
CA ASN A 131 -16.55 3.65 -26.63
C ASN A 131 -16.31 3.00 -25.25
N ASP A 132 -15.06 2.69 -24.93
CA ASP A 132 -14.66 2.22 -23.59
C ASP A 132 -14.19 3.43 -22.76
N ASN A 133 -15.11 3.93 -21.96
CA ASN A 133 -14.92 5.05 -21.05
C ASN A 133 -14.51 4.51 -19.67
N ASP A 134 -13.22 4.21 -19.51
CA ASP A 134 -12.66 3.81 -18.21
C ASP A 134 -12.32 5.05 -17.37
N SER A 135 -13.26 5.40 -16.48
CA SER A 135 -13.09 6.35 -15.40
C SER A 135 -12.16 5.76 -14.32
N ASP A 136 -10.89 6.16 -14.33
CA ASP A 136 -9.92 5.79 -13.30
C ASP A 136 -9.97 6.82 -12.14
N ASP A 137 -10.67 6.42 -11.07
CA ASP A 137 -10.74 7.10 -9.77
C ASP A 137 -9.34 7.15 -9.14
N SER A 138 -8.64 8.28 -9.31
CA SER A 138 -7.33 8.49 -8.69
C SER A 138 -7.49 9.03 -7.26
N ASP A 139 -7.30 8.13 -6.30
CA ASP A 139 -7.23 8.43 -4.86
C ASP A 139 -6.07 9.38 -4.54
N ASP A 140 -6.40 10.61 -4.13
CA ASP A 140 -5.49 11.61 -3.56
C ASP A 140 -4.94 11.13 -2.19
N TYR A 141 -3.79 10.46 -2.20
CA TYR A 141 -3.05 10.15 -0.96
C TYR A 141 -2.27 11.37 -0.46
N TYR A 142 -2.93 12.17 0.37
CA TYR A 142 -2.35 13.27 1.13
C TYR A 142 -1.46 12.72 2.26
N PHE A 143 -0.15 12.63 2.03
CA PHE A 143 0.84 12.34 3.07
C PHE A 143 1.04 13.60 3.93
N LYS A 144 0.35 13.68 5.08
CA LYS A 144 0.69 14.65 6.14
C LYS A 144 2.02 14.22 6.74
N GLU A 145 3.07 14.98 6.47
CA GLU A 145 4.28 14.95 7.28
C GLU A 145 3.93 15.63 8.60
N ASP A 146 3.66 14.84 9.63
CA ASP A 146 3.70 15.30 11.00
C ASP A 146 5.16 15.68 11.30
N SER A 147 5.40 16.99 11.29
CA SER A 147 6.62 17.64 11.73
C SER A 147 6.70 17.60 13.26
N ASP A 148 7.09 16.45 13.79
CA ASP A 148 7.51 16.34 15.19
C ASP A 148 8.87 17.03 15.36
N GLU A 149 8.77 18.23 15.92
CA GLU A 149 9.56 18.76 17.04
C GLU A 149 11.02 18.28 17.13
N MET A 150 11.93 19.18 16.73
CA MET A 150 13.31 19.14 17.19
C MET A 150 13.36 19.45 18.70
N LEU A 151 13.38 18.40 19.51
CA LEU A 151 13.94 18.42 20.86
C LEU A 151 15.19 17.55 20.89
N GLU A 152 16.33 18.19 20.69
CA GLU A 152 17.50 18.25 21.60
C GLU A 152 18.73 18.78 20.85
#